data_AF-A0ABD2XHR4-F1
#
_entry.id   AF-A0ABD2XHR4-F1
#
_cell.length_a   1.000
_cell.length_b   1.000
_cell.length_c   1.000
_cell.angle_alpha   90.00
_cell.angle_beta   90.00
_cell.angle_gamma   90.00
#
_symmetry.space_group_name_H-M   'P 1'
#
loop_
_entity.id
_entity.type
_entity.pdbx_description
1 polymer ?
#
loop_
_entity_poly.entity_id
_entity_poly.type
_entity_poly.pdbx_seq_one_letter_code
_entity_poly.pdbx_strand_id
1 'polypeptide(L)'
;MVRKFVENDVDVNLLYKDYTRTPLNTTVYFKEDEDEAARISILELLLQKGANPEALSEDEAVTLLLKYRVDINIKDFMGHTPLQIALSNLNSDMIKLLLDHGADFFGITIEGGYFDHDFLPTLELTRNLFDIIQLLESRGYNMDMKKRLQVLKFFVGSNQFLWNFRTIYILDYSSELKVRRFISKNFKRIGDDSFLDFRKGINKYLKTVTLGELYKKKIILDFSNRNDSFNVNSYDLQNSDKIEDEIKKELEGIAKIMITKNMSLLDLCKTSSDKICKTIANSEYVSKVNLINLKNDFPYLSEFIKGQINRSLITTYSKNITPEFLHLVFPMRLPDLCIKKHCKVFQQ
;
A
#
# COMPACT_ATOMS: atom_id res chain seq x y z
N MET A 1 -23.91 -2.47 -42.27
CA MET A 1 -24.44 -3.82 -41.97
C MET A 1 -24.96 -3.91 -40.53
N VAL A 2 -24.15 -3.57 -39.52
CA VAL A 2 -24.55 -3.61 -38.09
C VAL A 2 -25.80 -2.78 -37.77
N ARG A 3 -25.94 -1.55 -38.30
CA ARG A 3 -27.17 -0.72 -38.14
C ARG A 3 -28.45 -1.46 -38.53
N LYS A 4 -28.44 -2.14 -39.67
CA LYS A 4 -29.59 -2.94 -40.15
C LYS A 4 -29.91 -4.11 -39.22
N PHE A 5 -28.94 -4.73 -38.56
CA PHE A 5 -29.22 -5.82 -37.61
C PHE A 5 -29.82 -5.30 -36.31
N VAL A 6 -29.29 -4.20 -35.78
CA VAL A 6 -29.75 -3.60 -34.52
C VAL A 6 -31.12 -2.92 -34.66
N GLU A 7 -31.49 -2.46 -35.86
CA GLU A 7 -32.82 -1.94 -36.17
C GLU A 7 -33.92 -3.02 -36.28
N ASN A 8 -33.55 -4.30 -36.38
CA ASN A 8 -34.47 -5.44 -36.47
C ASN A 8 -34.68 -6.16 -35.12
N ASP A 9 -34.59 -5.45 -33.99
CA ASP A 9 -34.77 -5.98 -32.61
C ASP A 9 -33.92 -7.21 -32.26
N VAL A 10 -32.70 -7.31 -32.82
CA VAL A 10 -31.73 -8.31 -32.41
C VAL A 10 -31.27 -8.03 -30.97
N ASP A 11 -31.26 -9.07 -30.12
CA ASP A 11 -30.71 -8.97 -28.77
C ASP A 11 -29.22 -8.59 -28.80
N VAL A 12 -28.93 -7.36 -28.38
CA VAL A 12 -27.57 -6.77 -28.38
C VAL A 12 -26.66 -7.35 -27.29
N ASN A 13 -27.19 -8.19 -26.39
CA ASN A 13 -26.46 -8.86 -25.33
C ASN A 13 -26.15 -10.33 -25.62
N LEU A 14 -26.51 -10.82 -26.81
CA LEU A 14 -26.34 -12.22 -27.16
C LEU A 14 -24.87 -12.63 -27.12
N LEU A 15 -24.56 -13.68 -26.39
CA LEU A 15 -23.20 -14.21 -26.32
C LEU A 15 -22.87 -14.97 -27.62
N TYR A 16 -21.65 -14.78 -28.13
CA TYR A 16 -21.11 -15.62 -29.20
C TYR A 16 -21.01 -17.10 -28.77
N LYS A 17 -20.77 -17.99 -29.72
CA LYS A 17 -20.72 -19.46 -29.50
C LYS A 17 -19.71 -19.91 -28.42
N ASP A 18 -18.75 -19.05 -28.08
CA ASP A 18 -17.77 -19.25 -27.02
C ASP A 18 -18.24 -18.77 -25.64
N TYR A 19 -19.49 -18.28 -25.53
CA TYR A 19 -20.16 -17.80 -24.31
C TYR A 19 -19.44 -16.69 -23.54
N THR A 20 -18.41 -16.07 -24.12
CA THR A 20 -17.54 -15.12 -23.39
C THR A 20 -17.59 -13.70 -23.92
N ARG A 21 -18.15 -13.48 -25.11
CA ARG A 21 -18.14 -12.17 -25.77
C ARG A 21 -19.53 -11.76 -26.20
N THR A 22 -19.87 -10.50 -25.94
CA THR A 22 -21.05 -9.81 -26.49
C THR A 22 -20.67 -9.03 -27.76
N PRO A 23 -21.64 -8.57 -28.56
CA PRO A 23 -21.42 -7.59 -29.62
C PRO A 23 -20.65 -6.35 -29.12
N LEU A 24 -20.96 -5.88 -27.90
CA LEU A 24 -20.30 -4.74 -27.27
C LEU A 24 -18.81 -5.03 -27.03
N ASN A 25 -18.49 -6.16 -26.38
CA ASN A 25 -17.12 -6.62 -26.12
C ASN A 25 -16.33 -6.79 -27.42
N THR A 26 -16.92 -7.47 -28.41
CA THR A 26 -16.30 -7.79 -29.69
C THR A 26 -15.90 -6.54 -30.48
N THR A 27 -16.69 -5.46 -30.40
CA THR A 27 -16.40 -4.18 -31.08
C THR A 27 -15.17 -3.47 -30.50
N VAL A 28 -14.76 -3.81 -29.27
CA VAL A 28 -13.54 -3.29 -28.62
C VAL A 28 -12.29 -4.04 -29.10
N TYR A 29 -12.37 -5.36 -29.29
CA TYR A 29 -11.24 -6.24 -29.62
C TYR A 29 -10.76 -6.13 -31.07
N PHE A 30 -11.65 -5.89 -32.03
CA PHE A 30 -11.26 -5.78 -33.44
C PHE A 30 -10.59 -4.42 -33.70
N LYS A 31 -9.25 -4.42 -33.69
CA LYS A 31 -8.37 -3.27 -34.00
C LYS A 31 -7.86 -3.26 -35.45
N GLU A 32 -8.17 -4.26 -36.26
CA GLU A 32 -7.63 -4.38 -37.62
C GLU A 32 -8.32 -3.40 -38.58
N ASP A 33 -7.54 -2.45 -39.12
CA ASP A 33 -7.69 -1.63 -40.35
C ASP A 33 -9.06 -1.03 -40.73
N GLU A 34 -10.08 -1.05 -39.85
CA GLU A 34 -11.38 -0.41 -40.10
C GLU A 34 -11.47 1.02 -39.51
N ASP A 35 -12.21 1.85 -40.24
CA ASP A 35 -12.58 3.22 -39.91
C ASP A 35 -12.99 3.39 -38.44
N GLU A 36 -12.16 4.10 -37.69
CA GLU A 36 -12.31 4.38 -36.27
C GLU A 36 -13.68 5.03 -35.95
N ALA A 37 -14.20 5.86 -36.86
CA ALA A 37 -15.51 6.49 -36.71
C ALA A 37 -16.66 5.49 -36.87
N ALA A 38 -16.48 4.45 -37.69
CA ALA A 38 -17.46 3.38 -37.85
C ALA A 38 -17.55 2.52 -36.60
N ARG A 39 -16.42 2.19 -35.97
CA ARG A 39 -16.39 1.45 -34.69
C ARG A 39 -17.08 2.22 -33.57
N ILE A 40 -16.77 3.50 -33.43
CA ILE A 40 -17.43 4.40 -32.46
C ILE A 40 -18.95 4.41 -32.70
N SER A 41 -19.38 4.61 -33.95
CA SER A 41 -20.81 4.61 -34.30
C SER A 41 -21.53 3.29 -33.93
N ILE A 42 -20.84 2.15 -33.99
CA ILE A 42 -21.41 0.84 -33.64
C ILE A 42 -21.56 0.71 -32.12
N LEU A 43 -20.54 1.11 -31.36
CA LEU A 43 -20.55 1.07 -29.91
C LEU A 43 -21.66 1.98 -29.33
N GLU A 44 -21.84 3.19 -29.85
CA GLU A 44 -22.96 4.08 -29.47
C GLU A 44 -24.31 3.42 -29.69
N LEU A 45 -24.48 2.82 -30.88
CA LEU A 45 -25.72 2.18 -31.26
C LEU A 45 -26.06 0.98 -30.35
N LEU A 46 -25.06 0.19 -29.98
CA LEU A 46 -25.22 -0.95 -29.08
C LEU A 46 -25.62 -0.48 -27.67
N LEU A 47 -24.96 0.55 -27.13
CA LEU A 47 -25.30 1.12 -25.82
C LEU A 47 -26.70 1.75 -25.80
N GLN A 48 -27.07 2.51 -26.84
CA GLN A 48 -28.42 3.08 -27.00
C GLN A 48 -29.52 2.01 -27.03
N LYS A 49 -29.18 0.79 -27.43
CA LYS A 49 -30.10 -0.36 -27.55
C LYS A 49 -30.05 -1.31 -26.35
N GLY A 50 -29.40 -0.90 -25.26
CA GLY A 50 -29.40 -1.64 -24.00
C GLY A 50 -28.35 -2.73 -23.89
N ALA A 51 -27.23 -2.61 -24.61
CA ALA A 51 -26.08 -3.47 -24.40
C ALA A 51 -25.54 -3.31 -22.97
N ASN A 52 -25.26 -4.41 -22.28
CA ASN A 52 -24.79 -4.42 -20.90
C ASN A 52 -23.32 -3.94 -20.84
N PRO A 53 -23.06 -2.76 -20.25
CA PRO A 53 -21.69 -2.24 -20.14
C PRO A 53 -20.82 -3.07 -19.19
N GLU A 54 -21.39 -3.87 -18.29
CA GLU A 54 -20.65 -4.77 -17.39
C GLU A 54 -19.94 -5.91 -18.13
N ALA A 55 -20.25 -6.13 -19.42
CA ALA A 55 -19.56 -7.09 -20.27
C ALA A 55 -18.20 -6.59 -20.78
N LEU A 56 -17.83 -5.33 -20.49
CA LEU A 56 -16.53 -4.73 -20.76
C LEU A 56 -15.64 -4.86 -19.51
N SER A 57 -14.33 -5.06 -19.70
CA SER A 57 -13.41 -4.84 -18.57
C SER A 57 -13.35 -3.36 -18.18
N GLU A 58 -12.97 -3.05 -16.93
CA GLU A 58 -12.90 -1.66 -16.44
C GLU A 58 -11.99 -0.78 -17.32
N ASP A 59 -10.85 -1.31 -17.75
CA ASP A 59 -9.91 -0.61 -18.64
C ASP A 59 -10.51 -0.34 -20.03
N GLU A 60 -11.26 -1.31 -20.58
CA GLU A 60 -11.93 -1.18 -21.87
C GLU A 60 -13.09 -0.20 -21.83
N ALA A 61 -13.89 -0.23 -20.76
CA ALA A 61 -15.00 0.69 -20.54
C ALA A 61 -14.49 2.13 -20.39
N VAL A 62 -13.43 2.35 -19.61
CA VAL A 62 -12.84 3.69 -19.45
C VAL A 62 -12.20 4.15 -20.75
N THR A 63 -11.41 3.32 -21.44
CA THR A 63 -10.79 3.69 -22.72
C THR A 63 -11.85 4.05 -23.78
N LEU A 64 -12.97 3.32 -23.80
CA LEU A 64 -14.11 3.64 -24.65
C LEU A 64 -14.74 4.99 -24.28
N LEU A 65 -15.06 5.22 -23.00
CA LEU A 65 -15.68 6.46 -22.53
C LEU A 65 -14.80 7.69 -22.78
N LEU A 66 -13.49 7.58 -22.58
CA LEU A 66 -12.53 8.66 -22.88
C LEU A 66 -12.48 8.99 -24.37
N LYS A 67 -12.69 7.99 -25.23
CA LYS A 67 -12.76 8.15 -26.69
C LYS A 67 -14.05 8.86 -27.17
N TYR A 68 -15.11 8.83 -26.37
CA TYR A 68 -16.40 9.49 -26.65
C TYR A 68 -16.43 11.00 -26.38
N ARG A 69 -15.28 11.64 -26.14
CA ARG A 69 -15.22 13.04 -25.67
C ARG A 69 -16.10 13.27 -24.43
N VAL A 70 -16.28 12.23 -23.61
CA VAL A 70 -16.91 12.38 -22.29
C VAL A 70 -16.06 13.36 -21.50
N ASP A 71 -16.70 14.29 -20.81
CA ASP A 71 -16.01 15.19 -19.91
C ASP A 71 -15.33 14.36 -18.81
N ILE A 72 -13.99 14.32 -18.88
CA ILE A 72 -13.13 13.55 -17.99
C ILE A 72 -13.21 14.02 -16.54
N ASN A 73 -13.69 15.24 -16.31
CA ASN A 73 -13.82 15.85 -15.00
C ASN A 73 -15.26 15.83 -14.50
N ILE A 74 -16.15 15.04 -15.13
CA ILE A 74 -17.52 14.87 -14.68
C ILE A 74 -17.54 14.42 -13.22
N LYS A 75 -18.47 14.97 -12.44
CA LYS A 75 -18.62 14.63 -11.03
C LYS A 75 -19.77 13.67 -10.84
N ASP A 76 -19.59 12.67 -9.99
CA ASP A 76 -20.67 11.84 -9.49
C ASP A 76 -21.61 12.64 -8.57
N PHE A 77 -22.64 11.99 -8.03
CA PHE A 77 -23.59 12.60 -7.11
C PHE A 77 -22.99 13.02 -5.76
N MET A 78 -21.80 12.52 -5.42
CA MET A 78 -21.01 12.91 -4.25
C MET A 78 -20.00 14.01 -4.56
N GLY A 79 -19.90 14.47 -5.81
CA GLY A 79 -18.97 15.49 -6.25
C GLY A 79 -17.58 14.96 -6.61
N HIS A 80 -17.38 13.64 -6.70
CA HIS A 80 -16.11 13.02 -7.04
C HIS A 80 -15.92 12.93 -8.55
N THR A 81 -14.74 13.34 -9.03
CA THR A 81 -14.32 13.08 -10.41
C THR A 81 -13.80 11.64 -10.57
N PRO A 82 -13.71 11.10 -11.80
CA PRO A 82 -13.04 9.82 -12.05
C PRO A 82 -11.65 9.75 -11.42
N LEU A 83 -10.88 10.85 -11.47
CA LEU A 83 -9.56 10.93 -10.85
C LEU A 83 -9.64 10.80 -9.32
N GLN A 84 -10.63 11.43 -8.67
CA GLN A 84 -10.86 11.29 -7.23
C GLN A 84 -11.23 9.86 -6.83
N ILE A 85 -12.04 9.18 -7.64
CA ILE A 85 -12.41 7.77 -7.41
C ILE A 85 -11.17 6.88 -7.54
N ALA A 86 -10.37 7.06 -8.58
CA ALA A 86 -9.13 6.31 -8.78
C ALA A 86 -8.12 6.55 -7.65
N LEU A 87 -8.00 7.80 -7.17
CA LEU A 87 -7.14 8.17 -6.05
C LEU A 87 -7.56 7.52 -4.73
N SER A 88 -8.85 7.56 -4.39
CA SER A 88 -9.35 6.94 -3.14
C SER A 88 -9.20 5.41 -3.13
N ASN A 89 -9.17 4.79 -4.31
CA ASN A 89 -8.86 3.38 -4.51
C ASN A 89 -7.37 3.09 -4.72
N LEU A 90 -6.50 4.10 -4.67
CA LEU A 90 -5.06 3.98 -4.98
C LEU A 90 -4.80 3.24 -6.31
N ASN A 91 -5.63 3.44 -7.32
CA ASN A 91 -5.45 2.79 -8.62
C ASN A 91 -4.51 3.64 -9.50
N SER A 92 -3.20 3.38 -9.42
CA SER A 92 -2.17 4.16 -10.13
C SER A 92 -2.27 4.04 -11.65
N ASP A 93 -2.63 2.88 -12.18
CA ASP A 93 -2.82 2.67 -13.61
C ASP A 93 -3.99 3.51 -14.14
N MET A 94 -5.11 3.50 -13.42
CA MET A 94 -6.27 4.34 -13.76
C MET A 94 -5.94 5.83 -13.64
N ILE A 95 -5.25 6.26 -12.58
CA ILE A 95 -4.80 7.65 -12.43
C ILE A 95 -3.94 8.07 -13.62
N LYS A 96 -2.99 7.23 -14.04
CA LYS A 96 -2.15 7.49 -15.19
C LYS A 96 -2.97 7.64 -16.46
N LEU A 97 -3.89 6.71 -16.72
CA LEU A 97 -4.78 6.74 -17.89
C LEU A 97 -5.61 8.03 -17.93
N LEU A 98 -6.22 8.41 -16.81
CA LEU A 98 -7.07 9.61 -16.71
C LEU A 98 -6.24 10.89 -16.92
N LEU A 99 -5.05 10.98 -16.31
CA LEU A 99 -4.15 12.12 -16.48
C LEU A 99 -3.61 12.22 -17.92
N ASP A 100 -3.36 11.09 -18.59
CA ASP A 100 -2.96 11.05 -20.02
C ASP A 100 -4.06 11.58 -20.94
N HIS A 101 -5.32 11.49 -20.52
CA HIS A 101 -6.47 12.03 -21.24
C HIS A 101 -6.92 13.42 -20.74
N GLY A 102 -6.09 14.10 -19.96
CA GLY A 102 -6.33 15.49 -19.55
C GLY A 102 -7.26 15.66 -18.35
N ALA A 103 -7.43 14.63 -17.52
CA ALA A 103 -8.08 14.78 -16.22
C ALA A 103 -7.39 15.89 -15.41
N ASP A 104 -8.19 16.78 -14.81
CA ASP A 104 -7.67 17.80 -13.92
C ASP A 104 -7.42 17.22 -12.53
N PHE A 105 -6.36 17.70 -11.89
CA PHE A 105 -6.08 17.44 -10.48
C PHE A 105 -6.63 18.58 -9.59
N PHE A 106 -7.50 19.43 -10.13
CA PHE A 106 -8.06 20.54 -9.39
C PHE A 106 -9.17 20.05 -8.46
N GLY A 107 -8.99 20.24 -7.16
CA GLY A 107 -9.97 19.83 -6.16
C GLY A 107 -9.87 18.36 -5.73
N ILE A 108 -8.82 17.62 -6.13
CA ILE A 108 -8.56 16.30 -5.54
C ILE A 108 -8.34 16.41 -4.03
N THR A 109 -8.82 15.42 -3.29
CA THR A 109 -8.70 15.30 -1.84
C THR A 109 -8.07 13.96 -1.46
N ILE A 110 -7.41 13.91 -0.29
CA ILE A 110 -6.84 12.67 0.26
C ILE A 110 -7.86 12.11 1.28
N GLU A 111 -9.00 11.68 0.77
CA GLU A 111 -10.18 11.23 1.52
C GLU A 111 -10.94 10.15 0.73
N GLY A 112 -11.82 9.39 1.38
CA GLY A 112 -12.56 8.29 0.76
C GLY A 112 -11.75 7.01 0.63
N GLY A 113 -12.46 5.90 0.37
CA GLY A 113 -11.84 4.59 0.10
C GLY A 113 -10.79 4.19 1.14
N TYR A 114 -9.57 3.90 0.68
CA TYR A 114 -8.45 3.52 1.54
C TYR A 114 -8.09 4.57 2.60
N PHE A 115 -8.33 5.86 2.36
CA PHE A 115 -7.96 6.92 3.30
C PHE A 115 -8.86 7.00 4.54
N ASP A 116 -10.08 6.46 4.46
CA ASP A 116 -11.06 6.47 5.55
C ASP A 116 -11.15 5.14 6.32
N HIS A 117 -10.48 4.09 5.83
CA HIS A 117 -10.44 2.79 6.51
C HIS A 117 -9.44 2.79 7.68
N ASP A 118 -9.82 2.14 8.78
CA ASP A 118 -8.96 2.01 9.96
C ASP A 118 -7.97 0.84 9.83
N PHE A 119 -6.90 1.06 9.05
CA PHE A 119 -5.82 0.08 8.89
C PHE A 119 -4.43 0.72 8.84
N LEU A 120 -3.40 -0.12 8.95
CA LEU A 120 -2.00 0.27 8.70
C LEU A 120 -1.64 -0.12 7.26
N PRO A 121 -1.20 0.82 6.40
CA PRO A 121 -0.89 0.48 5.02
C PRO A 121 0.32 -0.44 4.94
N THR A 122 0.21 -1.46 4.09
CA THR A 122 1.33 -2.34 3.76
C THR A 122 2.39 -1.57 2.97
N LEU A 123 3.52 -2.23 2.71
CA LEU A 123 4.57 -1.62 1.90
C LEU A 123 4.06 -1.32 0.48
N GLU A 124 3.25 -2.22 -0.10
CA GLU A 124 2.70 -2.09 -1.44
C GLU A 124 1.80 -0.86 -1.56
N LEU A 125 0.85 -0.68 -0.64
CA LEU A 125 -0.04 0.48 -0.63
C LEU A 125 0.73 1.78 -0.38
N THR A 126 1.71 1.75 0.52
CA THR A 126 2.55 2.92 0.82
C THR A 126 3.37 3.34 -0.40
N ARG A 127 3.98 2.38 -1.10
CA ARG A 127 4.75 2.65 -2.33
C ARG A 127 3.87 3.17 -3.44
N ASN A 128 2.74 2.51 -3.66
CA ASN A 128 1.79 2.90 -4.68
C ASN A 128 1.29 4.34 -4.47
N LEU A 129 1.00 4.74 -3.23
CA LEU A 129 0.67 6.13 -2.92
C LEU A 129 1.84 7.09 -3.22
N PHE A 130 3.08 6.72 -2.91
CA PHE A 130 4.24 7.54 -3.31
C PHE A 130 4.37 7.66 -4.83
N ASP A 131 4.17 6.57 -5.57
CA ASP A 131 4.24 6.56 -7.04
C ASP A 131 3.13 7.46 -7.63
N ILE A 132 1.92 7.42 -7.06
CA ILE A 132 0.80 8.32 -7.41
C ILE A 132 1.17 9.78 -7.12
N ILE A 133 1.73 10.08 -5.94
CA ILE A 133 2.14 11.44 -5.59
C ILE A 133 3.21 11.95 -6.56
N GLN A 134 4.22 11.13 -6.86
CA GLN A 134 5.26 11.48 -7.83
C GLN A 134 4.69 11.69 -9.24
N LEU A 135 3.74 10.85 -9.65
CA LEU A 135 3.06 11.00 -10.93
C LEU A 135 2.31 12.33 -11.00
N LEU A 136 1.51 12.67 -9.98
CA LEU A 136 0.81 13.95 -9.89
C LEU A 136 1.78 15.14 -9.90
N GLU A 137 2.84 15.09 -9.07
CA GLU A 137 3.87 16.13 -9.02
C GLU A 137 4.58 16.31 -10.36
N SER A 138 4.84 15.22 -11.10
CA SER A 138 5.41 15.27 -12.45
C SER A 138 4.51 15.98 -13.48
N ARG A 139 3.19 16.02 -13.23
CA ARG A 139 2.19 16.76 -14.02
C ARG A 139 1.99 18.19 -13.53
N GLY A 140 2.79 18.66 -12.57
CA GLY A 140 2.73 20.02 -12.03
C GLY A 140 1.77 20.20 -10.85
N TYR A 141 1.20 19.12 -10.30
CA TYR A 141 0.43 19.21 -9.06
C TYR A 141 1.34 19.52 -7.88
N ASN A 142 1.00 20.55 -7.10
CA ASN A 142 1.71 20.86 -5.86
C ASN A 142 0.81 20.56 -4.65
N MET A 143 1.16 19.52 -3.90
CA MET A 143 0.41 19.11 -2.72
C MET A 143 0.59 20.12 -1.57
N ASP A 144 -0.53 20.71 -1.13
CA ASP A 144 -0.55 21.58 0.04
C ASP A 144 -0.36 20.82 1.37
N MET A 145 -0.13 21.57 2.45
CA MET A 145 0.15 20.99 3.75
C MET A 145 -1.01 20.18 4.34
N LYS A 146 -2.27 20.61 4.10
CA LYS A 146 -3.44 19.89 4.61
C LYS A 146 -3.47 18.48 4.04
N LYS A 147 -3.24 18.36 2.73
CA LYS A 147 -3.19 17.07 2.02
C LYS A 147 -1.96 16.25 2.42
N ARG A 148 -0.80 16.89 2.62
CA ARG A 148 0.40 16.21 3.16
C ARG A 148 0.14 15.58 4.53
N LEU A 149 -0.61 16.26 5.40
CA LEU A 149 -1.03 15.74 6.71
C LEU A 149 -2.05 14.61 6.60
N GLN A 150 -2.96 14.65 5.61
CA GLN A 150 -3.88 13.54 5.35
C GLN A 150 -3.14 12.28 4.89
N VAL A 151 -2.14 12.42 4.02
CA VAL A 151 -1.22 11.33 3.65
C VAL A 151 -0.48 10.79 4.89
N LEU A 152 0.02 11.69 5.76
CA LEU A 152 0.63 11.26 7.01
C LEU A 152 -0.35 10.47 7.90
N LYS A 153 -1.60 10.95 8.03
CA LYS A 153 -2.66 10.30 8.81
C LYS A 153 -2.94 8.89 8.30
N PHE A 154 -2.99 8.71 6.97
CA PHE A 154 -3.12 7.40 6.34
C PHE A 154 -1.96 6.47 6.73
N PHE A 155 -0.71 6.94 6.65
CA PHE A 155 0.47 6.14 7.01
C PHE A 155 0.53 5.74 8.47
N VAL A 156 0.17 6.63 9.38
CA VAL A 156 0.20 6.30 10.82
C VAL A 156 -1.02 5.50 11.26
N GLY A 157 -2.09 5.49 10.47
CA GLY A 157 -3.40 4.93 10.80
C GLY A 157 -4.10 5.67 11.93
N SER A 158 -5.39 5.43 12.14
CA SER A 158 -6.14 6.10 13.22
C SER A 158 -5.65 5.69 14.62
N ASN A 159 -5.98 6.47 15.65
CA ASN A 159 -5.72 6.09 17.04
C ASN A 159 -6.70 5.03 17.58
N GLN A 160 -7.67 4.59 16.78
CA GLN A 160 -8.62 3.54 17.16
C GLN A 160 -7.90 2.18 17.21
N PHE A 161 -8.46 1.28 18.01
CA PHE A 161 -7.76 0.08 18.48
C PHE A 161 -7.81 -1.03 17.43
N LEU A 162 -6.63 -1.45 16.95
CA LEU A 162 -6.43 -2.47 15.94
C LEU A 162 -6.68 -3.91 16.47
N TRP A 163 -7.90 -4.22 16.92
CA TRP A 163 -8.23 -5.58 17.42
C TRP A 163 -8.18 -6.66 16.35
N ASN A 164 -8.37 -6.29 15.07
CA ASN A 164 -8.53 -7.22 13.96
C ASN A 164 -7.25 -7.45 13.15
N PHE A 165 -6.11 -6.89 13.57
CA PHE A 165 -4.85 -7.04 12.85
C PHE A 165 -4.06 -8.22 13.37
N ARG A 166 -3.46 -9.00 12.45
CA ARG A 166 -2.46 -10.00 12.86
C ARG A 166 -1.37 -9.29 13.64
N THR A 167 -0.99 -9.84 14.79
CA THR A 167 0.04 -9.31 15.71
C THR A 167 1.26 -8.79 14.96
N ILE A 168 1.71 -9.52 13.92
CA ILE A 168 2.88 -9.17 13.13
C ILE A 168 2.74 -7.81 12.42
N TYR A 169 1.57 -7.46 11.87
CA TYR A 169 1.36 -6.16 11.23
C TYR A 169 1.52 -5.01 12.24
N ILE A 170 1.01 -5.17 13.46
CA ILE A 170 1.16 -4.15 14.51
C ILE A 170 2.62 -4.03 14.93
N LEU A 171 3.33 -5.15 15.10
CA LEU A 171 4.73 -5.15 15.49
C LEU A 171 5.63 -4.51 14.42
N ASP A 172 5.39 -4.79 13.15
CA ASP A 172 6.25 -4.38 12.05
C ASP A 172 5.91 -3.00 11.47
N TYR A 173 4.62 -2.72 11.26
CA TYR A 173 4.17 -1.52 10.54
C TYR A 173 3.78 -0.36 11.48
N SER A 174 3.56 -0.62 12.77
CA SER A 174 3.05 0.40 13.70
C SER A 174 4.14 1.18 14.45
N SER A 175 3.74 2.32 15.04
CA SER A 175 4.60 3.14 15.89
C SER A 175 4.93 2.42 17.20
N GLU A 176 6.06 2.81 17.83
CA GLU A 176 6.48 2.22 19.10
C GLU A 176 5.45 2.41 20.22
N LEU A 177 4.77 3.55 20.22
CA LEU A 177 3.68 3.85 21.15
C LEU A 177 2.45 2.97 20.92
N LYS A 178 2.09 2.68 19.66
CA LYS A 178 1.00 1.74 19.35
C LYS A 178 1.36 0.31 19.73
N VAL A 179 2.61 -0.12 19.46
CA VAL A 179 3.14 -1.42 19.94
C VAL A 179 3.06 -1.50 21.47
N ARG A 180 3.43 -0.43 22.20
CA ARG A 180 3.32 -0.36 23.68
C ARG A 180 1.92 -0.65 24.16
N ARG A 181 0.95 0.07 23.61
CA ARG A 181 -0.47 -0.01 23.99
C ARG A 181 -1.06 -1.36 23.61
N PHE A 182 -0.67 -1.90 22.46
CA PHE A 182 -1.09 -3.21 22.00
C PHE A 182 -0.59 -4.32 22.93
N ILE A 183 0.70 -4.32 23.26
CA ILE A 183 1.27 -5.33 24.16
C ILE A 183 0.66 -5.19 25.56
N SER A 184 0.62 -3.99 26.14
CA SER A 184 0.16 -3.80 27.54
C SER A 184 -1.31 -4.19 27.76
N LYS A 185 -2.18 -3.98 26.77
CA LYS A 185 -3.60 -4.33 26.87
C LYS A 185 -3.85 -5.83 26.77
N ASN A 186 -3.19 -6.48 25.81
CA ASN A 186 -3.33 -7.93 25.62
C ASN A 186 -2.62 -8.72 26.73
N PHE A 187 -1.60 -8.15 27.38
CA PHE A 187 -0.92 -8.77 28.51
C PHE A 187 -1.83 -9.04 29.71
N LYS A 188 -2.84 -8.19 29.95
CA LYS A 188 -3.80 -8.36 31.05
C LYS A 188 -4.74 -9.57 30.87
N ARG A 189 -4.69 -10.26 29.74
CA ARG A 189 -5.59 -11.35 29.35
C ARG A 189 -4.87 -12.67 29.06
N ILE A 190 -3.60 -12.81 29.48
CA ILE A 190 -2.72 -13.94 29.13
C ILE A 190 -3.21 -15.30 29.64
N GLY A 191 -4.10 -15.35 30.63
CA GLY A 191 -4.70 -16.60 31.13
C GLY A 191 -5.83 -17.17 30.27
N ASP A 192 -6.23 -16.49 29.19
CA ASP A 192 -7.33 -16.88 28.32
C ASP A 192 -6.80 -17.54 27.03
N ASP A 193 -7.29 -18.75 26.73
CA ASP A 193 -6.90 -19.52 25.54
C ASP A 193 -7.27 -18.81 24.23
N SER A 194 -8.22 -17.86 24.27
CA SER A 194 -8.53 -17.00 23.13
C SER A 194 -7.38 -16.09 22.67
N PHE A 195 -6.30 -16.00 23.45
CA PHE A 195 -5.08 -15.23 23.13
C PHE A 195 -3.88 -16.09 22.71
N LEU A 196 -4.08 -17.37 22.41
CA LEU A 196 -3.01 -18.27 21.97
C LEU A 196 -2.33 -17.79 20.68
N ASP A 197 -3.10 -17.34 19.69
CA ASP A 197 -2.58 -16.84 18.41
C ASP A 197 -1.74 -15.57 18.57
N PHE A 198 -2.15 -14.69 19.49
CA PHE A 198 -1.39 -13.50 19.85
C PHE A 198 -0.01 -13.86 20.44
N ARG A 199 0.02 -14.82 21.38
CA ARG A 199 1.26 -15.33 22.00
C ARG A 199 2.18 -15.97 20.95
N LYS A 200 1.63 -16.84 20.09
CA LYS A 200 2.36 -17.47 18.98
C LYS A 200 2.98 -16.43 18.04
N GLY A 201 2.23 -15.38 17.69
CA GLY A 201 2.70 -14.29 16.85
C GLY A 201 3.87 -13.50 17.47
N ILE A 202 3.79 -13.13 18.76
CA ILE A 202 4.88 -12.42 19.45
C ILE A 202 6.11 -13.31 19.57
N ASN A 203 5.96 -14.56 19.97
CA ASN A 203 7.10 -15.47 20.15
C ASN A 203 7.81 -15.73 18.83
N LYS A 204 7.05 -15.95 17.74
CA LYS A 204 7.59 -16.06 16.39
C LYS A 204 8.42 -14.82 16.04
N TYR A 205 7.85 -13.62 16.25
CA TYR A 205 8.55 -12.36 16.01
C TYR A 205 9.85 -12.24 16.82
N LEU A 206 9.79 -12.46 18.14
CA LEU A 206 10.93 -12.38 19.05
C LEU A 206 12.05 -13.35 18.66
N LYS A 207 11.68 -14.56 18.23
CA LYS A 207 12.61 -15.58 17.76
C LYS A 207 13.32 -15.13 16.49
N THR A 208 12.56 -14.64 15.49
CA THR A 208 13.10 -14.10 14.25
C THR A 208 14.10 -12.97 14.49
N VAL A 209 13.74 -11.95 15.28
CA VAL A 209 14.63 -10.81 15.53
C VAL A 209 15.84 -11.17 16.38
N THR A 210 15.73 -12.21 17.22
CA THR A 210 16.84 -12.64 18.09
C THR A 210 17.84 -13.51 17.35
N LEU A 211 17.38 -14.51 16.59
CA LEU A 211 18.25 -15.37 15.77
C LEU A 211 18.99 -14.56 14.70
N GLY A 212 18.31 -13.60 14.07
CA GLY A 212 18.92 -12.78 13.02
C GLY A 212 19.72 -11.58 13.52
N GLU A 213 19.74 -11.31 14.83
CA GLU A 213 20.22 -10.05 15.41
C GLU A 213 19.63 -8.81 14.70
N LEU A 214 18.36 -8.92 14.30
CA LEU A 214 17.69 -7.88 13.51
C LEU A 214 17.42 -6.66 14.38
N TYR A 215 17.11 -5.53 13.76
CA TYR A 215 16.78 -4.31 14.48
C TYR A 215 15.56 -4.53 15.39
N LYS A 216 15.78 -4.42 16.70
CA LYS A 216 14.73 -4.55 17.73
C LYS A 216 14.29 -3.17 18.18
N LYS A 217 12.97 -2.93 18.20
CA LYS A 217 12.42 -1.73 18.87
C LYS A 217 12.76 -1.82 20.36
N LYS A 218 13.19 -0.71 20.97
CA LYS A 218 13.58 -0.67 22.40
C LYS A 218 12.49 -1.23 23.29
N ILE A 219 11.24 -0.92 22.96
CA ILE A 219 10.10 -1.47 23.68
C ILE A 219 10.02 -3.00 23.69
N ILE A 220 10.40 -3.65 22.59
CA ILE A 220 10.35 -5.11 22.46
C ILE A 220 11.45 -5.74 23.32
N LEU A 221 12.62 -5.08 23.40
CA LEU A 221 13.71 -5.45 24.34
C LEU A 221 13.25 -5.30 25.79
N ASP A 222 12.65 -4.16 26.14
CA ASP A 222 12.12 -3.90 27.49
C ASP A 222 11.08 -4.96 27.90
N PHE A 223 10.26 -5.43 26.95
CA PHE A 223 9.29 -6.49 27.18
C PHE A 223 9.94 -7.88 27.30
N SER A 224 10.91 -8.20 26.44
CA SER A 224 11.63 -9.48 26.48
C SER A 224 12.36 -9.68 27.82
N ASN A 225 12.93 -8.62 28.37
CA ASN A 225 13.72 -8.68 29.61
C ASN A 225 12.87 -8.73 30.89
N ARG A 226 11.58 -8.34 30.82
CA ARG A 226 10.68 -8.30 31.99
C ARG A 226 9.95 -9.61 32.26
N ASN A 227 9.98 -10.58 31.33
CA ASN A 227 9.11 -11.74 31.36
C ASN A 227 9.87 -13.07 31.29
N ASP A 228 10.00 -13.72 32.44
CA ASP A 228 10.08 -15.20 32.56
C ASP A 228 8.77 -15.89 32.09
N SER A 229 7.72 -15.11 31.77
CA SER A 229 6.34 -15.54 31.48
C SER A 229 5.98 -15.69 30.00
N PHE A 230 6.92 -15.43 29.08
CA PHE A 230 6.80 -15.91 27.68
C PHE A 230 7.28 -17.36 27.52
N ASN A 231 7.68 -18.02 28.61
CA ASN A 231 7.82 -19.47 28.67
C ASN A 231 6.46 -20.11 28.37
N VAL A 232 6.23 -20.35 27.09
CA VAL A 232 5.17 -21.24 26.65
C VAL A 232 5.49 -22.59 27.26
N ASN A 233 4.58 -23.10 28.09
CA ASN A 233 4.70 -24.45 28.61
C ASN A 233 5.05 -25.41 27.46
N SER A 234 5.90 -26.37 27.77
CA SER A 234 6.56 -27.35 26.91
C SER A 234 5.66 -28.16 25.96
N TYR A 235 4.34 -27.95 25.97
CA TYR A 235 3.37 -28.58 25.10
C TYR A 235 3.26 -27.97 23.68
N ASP A 236 3.67 -26.71 23.46
CA ASP A 236 3.71 -26.08 22.11
C ASP A 236 5.08 -26.28 21.40
N LEU A 237 6.05 -26.95 22.04
CA LEU A 237 7.44 -27.11 21.58
C LEU A 237 7.68 -28.25 20.59
N GLN A 238 6.67 -29.01 20.16
CA GLN A 238 6.89 -30.16 19.28
C GLN A 238 7.44 -29.81 17.88
N ASN A 239 7.55 -28.51 17.52
CA ASN A 239 8.15 -28.03 16.27
C ASN A 239 9.09 -26.81 16.45
N SER A 240 9.53 -26.50 17.68
CA SER A 240 10.33 -25.28 17.95
C SER A 240 11.65 -25.25 17.19
N ASP A 241 12.37 -26.37 17.16
CA ASP A 241 13.69 -26.48 16.53
C ASP A 241 13.57 -26.40 15.01
N LYS A 242 12.54 -27.04 14.44
CA LYS A 242 12.23 -26.97 13.01
C LYS A 242 11.97 -25.52 12.56
N ILE A 243 11.24 -24.74 13.35
CA ILE A 243 11.00 -23.32 13.07
C ILE A 243 12.29 -22.51 13.15
N GLU A 244 13.20 -22.80 14.10
CA GLU A 244 14.50 -22.11 14.13
C GLU A 244 15.32 -22.39 12.90
N ASP A 245 15.38 -23.65 12.47
CA ASP A 245 16.16 -24.05 11.32
C ASP A 245 15.60 -23.43 10.04
N GLU A 246 14.27 -23.33 9.91
CA GLU A 246 13.63 -22.60 8.82
C GLU A 246 13.98 -21.11 8.85
N ILE A 247 13.92 -20.45 10.01
CA ILE A 247 14.32 -19.03 10.16
C ILE A 247 15.80 -18.84 9.82
N LYS A 248 16.70 -19.70 10.29
CA LYS A 248 18.14 -19.66 10.00
C LYS A 248 18.41 -19.78 8.50
N LYS A 249 17.73 -20.71 7.82
CA LYS A 249 17.80 -20.86 6.36
C LYS A 249 17.36 -19.58 5.63
N GLU A 250 16.26 -18.96 6.06
CA GLU A 250 15.84 -17.69 5.47
C GLU A 250 16.86 -16.58 5.71
N LEU A 251 17.44 -16.48 6.92
CA LEU A 251 18.48 -15.51 7.27
C LEU A 251 19.72 -15.67 6.37
N GLU A 252 20.16 -16.90 6.13
CA GLU A 252 21.24 -17.20 5.18
C GLU A 252 20.87 -16.83 3.74
N GLY A 253 19.61 -17.04 3.35
CA GLY A 253 19.08 -16.65 2.04
C GLY A 253 19.14 -15.13 1.83
N ILE A 254 18.61 -14.35 2.79
CA ILE A 254 18.61 -12.89 2.69
C ILE A 254 19.99 -12.26 2.88
N ALA A 255 20.93 -12.94 3.55
CA ALA A 255 22.33 -12.51 3.63
C ALA A 255 23.03 -12.53 2.26
N LYS A 256 22.60 -13.41 1.34
CA LYS A 256 23.17 -13.53 -0.01
C LYS A 256 22.58 -12.52 -1.00
N ILE A 257 21.47 -11.88 -0.65
CA ILE A 257 20.78 -10.91 -1.52
C ILE A 257 21.42 -9.54 -1.31
N MET A 258 22.28 -9.13 -2.25
CA MET A 258 22.96 -7.84 -2.21
C MET A 258 22.08 -6.72 -2.77
N ILE A 259 21.77 -5.72 -1.93
CA ILE A 259 20.99 -4.54 -2.31
C ILE A 259 21.89 -3.43 -2.86
N THR A 260 23.07 -3.28 -2.25
CA THR A 260 24.13 -2.39 -2.74
C THR A 260 25.44 -3.17 -2.82
N LYS A 261 26.52 -2.54 -3.30
CA LYS A 261 27.86 -3.14 -3.32
C LYS A 261 28.30 -3.69 -1.96
N ASN A 262 27.89 -3.04 -0.85
CA ASN A 262 28.39 -3.32 0.50
C ASN A 262 27.27 -3.64 1.51
N MET A 263 26.06 -3.95 1.05
CA MET A 263 24.92 -4.16 1.96
C MET A 263 23.97 -5.21 1.41
N SER A 264 23.79 -6.27 2.20
CA SER A 264 22.79 -7.32 1.96
C SER A 264 21.41 -6.93 2.49
N LEU A 265 20.40 -7.73 2.15
CA LEU A 265 19.05 -7.62 2.72
C LEU A 265 19.05 -7.93 4.22
N LEU A 266 19.93 -8.80 4.70
CA LEU A 266 20.14 -9.01 6.13
C LEU A 266 20.70 -7.75 6.81
N ASP A 267 21.72 -7.11 6.23
CA ASP A 267 22.31 -5.88 6.78
C ASP A 267 21.27 -4.75 6.88
N LEU A 268 20.36 -4.68 5.91
CA LEU A 268 19.21 -3.77 5.96
C LEU A 268 18.32 -4.05 7.16
N CYS A 269 18.00 -5.32 7.43
CA CYS A 269 17.19 -5.72 8.56
C CYS A 269 17.86 -5.44 9.92
N LYS A 270 19.19 -5.39 9.97
CA LYS A 270 19.97 -4.99 11.17
C LYS A 270 20.04 -3.47 11.35
N THR A 271 19.77 -2.70 10.30
CA THR A 271 19.90 -1.23 10.31
C THR A 271 18.65 -0.56 10.86
N SER A 272 18.80 0.55 11.60
CA SER A 272 17.66 1.32 12.06
C SER A 272 16.91 1.98 10.90
N SER A 273 15.57 2.02 10.99
CA SER A 273 14.69 2.53 9.94
C SER A 273 15.01 3.95 9.49
N ASP A 274 15.68 4.77 10.30
CA ASP A 274 16.10 6.13 9.94
C ASP A 274 17.21 6.21 8.89
N LYS A 275 17.97 5.12 8.70
CA LYS A 275 19.09 5.06 7.75
C LYS A 275 18.72 4.34 6.45
N ILE A 276 17.66 3.51 6.48
CA ILE A 276 17.29 2.61 5.39
C ILE A 276 16.95 3.39 4.09
N CYS A 277 16.09 4.40 4.12
CA CYS A 277 15.69 5.14 2.92
C CYS A 277 16.85 5.85 2.21
N LYS A 278 17.83 6.39 2.96
CA LYS A 278 19.03 6.99 2.34
C LYS A 278 19.85 5.96 1.57
N THR A 279 19.89 4.73 2.09
CA THR A 279 20.57 3.61 1.42
C THR A 279 19.77 3.11 0.22
N ILE A 280 18.44 3.00 0.35
CA ILE A 280 17.55 2.50 -0.72
C ILE A 280 17.44 3.49 -1.88
N ALA A 281 17.42 4.80 -1.63
CA ALA A 281 17.26 5.82 -2.68
C ALA A 281 18.36 5.79 -3.75
N ASN A 282 19.52 5.22 -3.42
CA ASN A 282 20.67 5.07 -4.33
C ASN A 282 20.94 3.62 -4.71
N SER A 283 19.95 2.73 -4.60
CA SER A 283 20.16 1.29 -4.83
C SER A 283 19.14 0.66 -5.78
N GLU A 284 19.53 -0.46 -6.36
CA GLU A 284 18.65 -1.35 -7.14
C GLU A 284 17.70 -2.15 -6.23
N TYR A 285 17.44 -1.68 -5.01
CA TYR A 285 16.58 -2.37 -4.04
C TYR A 285 15.20 -2.66 -4.63
N VAL A 286 14.59 -1.64 -5.24
CA VAL A 286 13.25 -1.74 -5.80
C VAL A 286 13.18 -2.82 -6.88
N SER A 287 14.09 -2.80 -7.85
CA SER A 287 14.10 -3.78 -8.93
C SER A 287 14.41 -5.18 -8.42
N LYS A 288 15.40 -5.34 -7.52
CA LYS A 288 15.80 -6.66 -7.00
C LYS A 288 14.79 -7.27 -6.04
N VAL A 289 14.20 -6.49 -5.13
CA VAL A 289 13.20 -7.00 -4.19
C VAL A 289 11.85 -7.22 -4.87
N ASN A 290 11.51 -6.47 -5.91
CA ASN A 290 10.32 -6.77 -6.72
C ASN A 290 10.45 -8.11 -7.48
N LEU A 291 11.67 -8.54 -7.84
CA LEU A 291 11.92 -9.86 -8.44
C LEU A 291 11.81 -11.00 -7.43
N ILE A 292 11.97 -10.71 -6.14
CA ILE A 292 11.90 -11.69 -5.05
C ILE A 292 10.47 -11.71 -4.54
N ASN A 293 9.79 -12.86 -4.65
CA ASN A 293 8.49 -13.02 -4.03
C ASN A 293 8.71 -13.31 -2.54
N LEU A 294 8.99 -12.24 -1.76
CA LEU A 294 9.36 -12.34 -0.34
C LEU A 294 8.42 -13.27 0.45
N LYS A 295 7.12 -13.26 0.16
CA LYS A 295 6.15 -14.09 0.89
C LYS A 295 6.34 -15.59 0.62
N ASN A 296 6.69 -15.96 -0.60
CA ASN A 296 6.92 -17.34 -1.00
C ASN A 296 8.34 -17.80 -0.64
N ASP A 297 9.33 -16.94 -0.85
CA ASP A 297 10.73 -17.27 -0.65
C ASP A 297 11.14 -17.19 0.84
N PHE A 298 10.55 -16.26 1.58
CA PHE A 298 10.89 -15.96 2.98
C PHE A 298 9.63 -15.75 3.86
N PRO A 299 8.76 -16.75 4.02
CA PRO A 299 7.53 -16.63 4.81
C PRO A 299 7.72 -16.19 6.27
N TYR A 300 8.88 -16.40 6.90
CA TYR A 300 9.16 -15.95 8.26
C TYR A 300 9.66 -14.50 8.34
N LEU A 301 10.46 -14.05 7.37
CA LEU A 301 11.09 -12.73 7.35
C LEU A 301 10.33 -11.69 6.51
N SER A 302 9.45 -12.11 5.61
CA SER A 302 8.78 -11.23 4.63
C SER A 302 8.11 -10.00 5.26
N GLU A 303 7.26 -10.18 6.26
CA GLU A 303 6.56 -9.07 6.92
C GLU A 303 7.51 -8.17 7.72
N PHE A 304 8.53 -8.74 8.34
CA PHE A 304 9.57 -7.96 9.03
C PHE A 304 10.31 -7.05 8.05
N ILE A 305 10.79 -7.62 6.94
CA ILE A 305 11.49 -6.89 5.88
C ILE A 305 10.59 -5.76 5.37
N LYS A 306 9.37 -6.09 4.93
CA LYS A 306 8.42 -5.10 4.42
C LYS A 306 8.13 -4.00 5.42
N GLY A 307 7.91 -4.34 6.69
CA GLY A 307 7.68 -3.38 7.77
C GLY A 307 8.84 -2.42 8.02
N GLN A 308 10.09 -2.90 8.00
CA GLN A 308 11.27 -2.03 8.16
C GLN A 308 11.38 -0.99 7.04
N ILE A 309 11.20 -1.44 5.80
CA ILE A 309 11.23 -0.55 4.64
C ILE A 309 10.05 0.43 4.69
N ASN A 310 8.84 -0.06 4.99
CA ASN A 310 7.65 0.76 5.10
C ASN A 310 7.82 1.87 6.16
N ARG A 311 8.31 1.49 7.34
CA ARG A 311 8.60 2.43 8.42
C ARG A 311 9.63 3.46 8.00
N SER A 312 10.67 3.05 7.27
CA SER A 312 11.68 3.98 6.78
C SER A 312 11.10 5.03 5.83
N LEU A 313 10.26 4.60 4.89
CA LEU A 313 9.59 5.48 3.92
C LEU A 313 8.71 6.50 4.65
N ILE A 314 7.83 6.03 5.54
CA ILE A 314 6.93 6.87 6.33
C ILE A 314 7.71 7.85 7.22
N THR A 315 8.80 7.39 7.83
CA THR A 315 9.65 8.24 8.69
C THR A 315 10.35 9.33 7.89
N THR A 316 10.82 8.99 6.68
CA THR A 316 11.45 9.96 5.77
C THR A 316 10.44 11.00 5.32
N TYR A 317 9.25 10.57 4.90
CA TYR A 317 8.16 11.47 4.55
C TYR A 317 7.78 12.40 5.71
N SER A 318 7.59 11.84 6.92
CA SER A 318 7.33 12.60 8.15
C SER A 318 8.39 13.68 8.41
N LYS A 319 9.68 13.34 8.26
CA LYS A 319 10.78 14.29 8.46
C LYS A 319 10.78 15.41 7.43
N ASN A 320 10.40 15.12 6.18
CA ASN A 320 10.37 16.12 5.12
C ASN A 320 9.26 17.16 5.35
N ILE A 321 8.10 16.76 5.88
CA ILE A 321 6.98 17.67 6.15
C ILE A 321 7.07 18.39 7.51
N THR A 322 7.91 17.90 8.43
CA THR A 322 8.02 18.46 9.80
C THR A 322 8.43 19.94 9.82
N PRO A 323 9.43 20.41 9.04
CA PRO A 323 9.81 21.83 9.03
C PRO A 323 8.67 22.74 8.56
N GLU A 324 7.98 22.38 7.46
CA GLU A 324 6.83 23.12 6.95
C GLU A 324 5.71 23.20 8.00
N PHE A 325 5.42 22.08 8.68
CA PHE A 325 4.46 22.05 9.79
C PHE A 325 4.84 23.00 10.92
N LEU A 326 6.10 22.94 11.38
CA LEU A 326 6.57 23.76 12.49
C LEU A 326 6.51 25.25 12.13
N HIS A 327 6.79 25.63 10.89
CA HIS A 327 6.65 27.01 10.42
C HIS A 327 5.19 27.50 10.41
N LEU A 328 4.23 26.63 10.12
CA LEU A 328 2.80 26.96 10.15
C LEU A 328 2.26 27.11 11.57
N VAL A 329 2.64 26.22 12.49
CA VAL A 329 2.16 26.23 13.88
C VAL A 329 2.88 27.27 14.72
N PHE A 330 4.16 27.51 14.45
CA PHE A 330 4.99 28.50 15.13
C PHE A 330 5.43 29.57 14.12
N PRO A 331 4.61 30.61 13.87
CA PRO A 331 4.95 31.68 12.93
C PRO A 331 6.15 32.54 13.36
N MET A 332 6.58 32.43 14.63
CA MET A 332 7.88 32.95 15.05
C MET A 332 9.00 31.97 14.65
N ARG A 333 10.08 32.47 14.07
CA ARG A 333 11.28 31.67 13.74
C ARG A 333 11.78 30.96 15.00
N LEU A 334 11.41 29.70 15.17
CA LEU A 334 12.02 28.82 16.16
C LEU A 334 13.54 28.84 15.91
N PRO A 335 14.39 29.07 16.92
CA PRO A 335 15.83 28.97 16.76
C PRO A 335 16.18 27.61 16.12
N ASP A 336 17.18 27.55 15.22
CA ASP A 336 17.57 26.30 14.52
C ASP A 336 17.77 25.10 15.48
N LEU A 337 18.19 25.39 16.71
CA LEU A 337 18.32 24.44 17.80
C LEU A 337 16.99 23.80 18.25
N CYS A 338 15.88 24.55 18.23
CA CYS A 338 14.55 24.07 18.57
C CYS A 338 14.00 23.13 17.50
N ILE A 339 14.23 23.42 16.22
CA ILE A 339 13.86 22.54 15.10
C ILE A 339 14.68 21.24 15.16
N LYS A 340 16.01 21.33 15.35
CA LYS A 340 16.88 20.15 15.52
C LYS A 340 16.58 19.32 16.77
N LYS A 341 16.19 19.94 17.89
CA LYS A 341 15.80 19.23 19.12
C LYS A 341 14.40 18.62 19.03
N HIS A 342 13.41 19.28 18.44
CA HIS A 342 12.07 18.69 18.29
C HIS A 342 12.11 17.45 17.39
N CYS A 343 12.93 17.45 16.33
CA CYS A 343 13.21 16.24 15.55
C CYS A 343 13.87 15.09 16.36
N LYS A 344 14.56 15.40 17.47
CA LYS A 344 15.11 14.40 18.41
C LYS A 344 14.13 14.02 19.53
N VAL A 345 13.22 14.90 19.93
CA VAL A 345 12.23 14.63 21.01
C VAL A 345 11.14 13.66 20.54
N PHE A 346 10.85 13.57 19.25
CA PHE A 346 10.04 12.48 18.68
C PHE A 346 10.80 11.13 18.52
N GLN A 347 12.07 11.06 18.94
CA GLN A 347 12.91 9.85 18.94
C GLN A 347 13.24 9.31 20.34
N GLN A 348 12.57 9.79 21.40
CA GLN A 348 12.63 9.23 22.76
C GLN A 348 11.23 8.80 23.19
#